data_AF-A0A955PUX1-F1
#
_entry.id   AF-A0A955PUX1-F1
#
_cell.length_a   1.000
_cell.length_b   1.000
_cell.length_c   1.000
_cell.angle_alpha   90.00
_cell.angle_beta   90.00
_cell.angle_gamma   90.00
#
_symmetry.space_group_name_H-M   'P 1'
#
loop_
_entity.id
_entity.type
_entity.pdbx_description
1 polymer ?
#
loop_
_entity_poly.entity_id
_entity_poly.type
_entity_poly.pdbx_seq_one_letter_code
_entity_poly.pdbx_strand_id
1 'polypeptide(L)'
;MEIRALSHEEYKQWDDYVLATHQGSLFHMIAWKKVLEKTFAYRSIFLVAHDAGKIHGILPLFVVPKPLKGHVMVSVPFGVYGGVASESPEVTKKLLNVAKELAVENKVDSLEFRQMEKNDEALPTKELYFTFIREIFDCEEKNMSAIPRKQRRMIRQGISHGLQSK
;
A
#
# COMPACT_ATOMS: atom_id res chain seq x y z
N MET A 1 21.33 0.45 -9.88
CA MET A 1 19.93 0.14 -9.51
C MET A 1 19.49 -1.22 -10.04
N GLU A 2 19.48 -2.21 -9.16
CA GLU A 2 18.97 -3.57 -9.40
C GLU A 2 17.49 -3.64 -8.99
N ILE A 3 16.65 -4.33 -9.78
CA ILE A 3 15.29 -4.70 -9.37
C ILE A 3 15.25 -6.20 -9.14
N ARG A 4 14.83 -6.64 -7.95
CA ARG A 4 14.75 -8.07 -7.62
C ARG A 4 13.67 -8.35 -6.59
N ALA A 5 13.41 -9.64 -6.37
CA ALA A 5 12.59 -10.08 -5.26
C ALA A 5 13.27 -9.78 -3.90
N LEU A 6 12.45 -9.36 -2.94
CA LEU A 6 12.82 -9.13 -1.56
C LEU A 6 13.24 -10.45 -0.88
N SER A 7 14.38 -10.44 -0.20
CA SER A 7 14.80 -11.57 0.64
C SER A 7 14.23 -11.44 2.06
N HIS A 8 14.22 -12.55 2.81
CA HIS A 8 13.68 -12.54 4.18
C HIS A 8 14.52 -11.70 5.15
N GLU A 9 15.82 -11.60 4.89
CA GLU A 9 16.79 -10.84 5.67
C GLU A 9 16.54 -9.32 5.57
N GLU A 10 15.88 -8.87 4.49
CA GLU A 10 15.60 -7.46 4.20
C GLU A 10 14.23 -6.99 4.71
N TYR A 11 13.44 -7.85 5.35
CA TYR A 11 12.08 -7.51 5.81
C TYR A 11 12.06 -6.29 6.72
N LYS A 12 13.06 -6.14 7.59
CA LYS A 12 13.18 -4.95 8.43
C LYS A 12 13.45 -3.70 7.59
N GLN A 13 14.39 -3.77 6.64
CA GLN A 13 14.73 -2.64 5.78
C GLN A 13 13.56 -2.21 4.89
N TRP A 14 12.75 -3.18 4.44
CA TRP A 14 11.50 -2.92 3.74
C TRP A 14 10.52 -2.13 4.60
N ASP A 15 10.22 -2.62 5.81
CA ASP A 15 9.27 -1.95 6.71
C ASP A 15 9.80 -0.56 7.14
N ASP A 16 11.11 -0.41 7.38
CA ASP A 16 11.74 0.88 7.64
C ASP A 16 11.55 1.85 6.45
N TYR A 17 11.68 1.38 5.21
CA TYR A 17 11.42 2.19 4.00
C TYR A 17 9.94 2.58 3.89
N VAL A 18 9.02 1.64 4.13
CA VAL A 18 7.57 1.90 4.11
C VAL A 18 7.21 2.99 5.11
N LEU A 19 7.78 2.97 6.31
CA LEU A 19 7.50 3.97 7.35
C LEU A 19 8.12 5.35 7.04
N ALA A 20 9.20 5.38 6.26
CA ALA A 20 9.90 6.62 5.92
C ALA A 20 9.34 7.34 4.68
N THR A 21 8.69 6.62 3.77
CA THR A 21 8.17 7.21 2.52
C THR A 21 6.74 7.72 2.65
N HIS A 22 6.45 8.88 2.07
CA HIS A 22 5.10 9.47 2.02
C HIS A 22 4.10 8.64 1.20
N GLN A 23 4.59 7.76 0.34
CA GLN A 23 3.77 6.82 -0.45
C GLN A 23 3.50 5.51 0.31
N GLY A 24 4.14 5.32 1.47
CA GLY A 24 4.01 4.15 2.30
C GLY A 24 2.62 4.04 2.94
N SER A 25 2.18 2.81 3.17
CA SER A 25 0.93 2.53 3.86
C SER A 25 1.02 1.20 4.57
N LEU A 26 0.12 0.94 5.53
CA LEU A 26 -0.01 -0.36 6.20
C LEU A 26 -0.05 -1.53 5.21
N PHE A 27 -0.64 -1.33 4.04
CA PHE A 27 -0.82 -2.35 3.01
C PHE A 27 0.49 -2.76 2.33
N HIS A 28 1.56 -1.98 2.46
CA HIS A 28 2.90 -2.35 2.01
C HIS A 28 3.67 -3.17 3.05
N MET A 29 3.26 -3.17 4.33
CA MET A 29 4.04 -3.76 5.42
C MET A 29 4.18 -5.29 5.28
N ILE A 30 5.30 -5.84 5.75
CA ILE A 30 5.52 -7.30 5.83
C ILE A 30 4.48 -7.99 6.71
N ALA A 31 3.95 -7.30 7.72
CA ALA A 31 2.84 -7.81 8.53
C ALA A 31 1.61 -8.11 7.65
N TRP A 32 1.29 -7.24 6.68
CA TRP A 32 0.18 -7.44 5.76
C TRP A 32 0.43 -8.63 4.82
N LYS A 33 1.66 -8.72 4.27
CA LYS A 33 2.12 -9.89 3.49
C LYS A 33 1.84 -11.19 4.24
N LYS A 34 2.31 -11.30 5.48
CA LYS A 34 2.17 -12.51 6.30
C LYS A 34 0.72 -12.87 6.57
N VAL A 35 -0.14 -11.88 6.82
CA VAL A 35 -1.58 -12.12 7.03
C VAL A 35 -2.21 -12.72 5.78
N LEU A 36 -1.93 -12.16 4.61
CA LEU A 36 -2.52 -12.63 3.35
C LEU A 36 -2.01 -14.02 2.95
N GLU A 37 -0.71 -14.27 3.07
CA GLU A 37 -0.13 -15.59 2.80
C GLU A 37 -0.66 -16.65 3.77
N LYS A 38 -0.76 -16.34 5.06
CA LYS A 38 -1.23 -17.30 6.06
C LYS A 38 -2.73 -17.59 5.93
N THR A 39 -3.54 -16.58 5.66
CA THR A 39 -5.01 -16.69 5.70
C THR A 39 -5.58 -17.22 4.39
N PHE A 40 -5.00 -16.80 3.26
CA PHE A 40 -5.54 -17.08 1.93
C PHE A 40 -4.61 -17.93 1.06
N ALA A 41 -3.43 -18.30 1.55
CA ALA A 41 -2.41 -19.03 0.80
C ALA A 41 -2.02 -18.34 -0.52
N TYR A 42 -2.17 -17.00 -0.59
CA TYR A 42 -1.76 -16.25 -1.77
C TYR A 42 -0.24 -16.31 -1.94
N ARG A 43 0.20 -16.55 -3.17
CA ARG A 43 1.61 -16.37 -3.52
C ARG A 43 1.89 -14.88 -3.66
N SER A 44 2.99 -14.41 -3.07
CA SER A 44 3.42 -13.02 -3.19
C SER A 44 4.82 -12.90 -3.80
N ILE A 45 5.07 -11.79 -4.49
CA ILE A 45 6.37 -11.40 -5.03
C ILE A 45 6.56 -9.93 -4.68
N PHE A 46 7.40 -9.66 -3.68
CA PHE A 46 7.67 -8.29 -3.24
C PHE A 46 8.93 -7.82 -3.95
N LEU A 47 8.81 -6.82 -4.81
CA LEU A 47 9.93 -6.27 -5.58
C LEU A 47 10.59 -5.11 -4.83
N VAL A 48 11.92 -5.12 -4.79
CA VAL A 48 12.75 -4.01 -4.31
C VAL A 48 13.58 -3.44 -5.44
N ALA A 49 13.66 -2.12 -5.50
CA ALA A 49 14.69 -1.40 -6.22
C ALA A 49 15.83 -1.10 -5.26
N HIS A 50 16.96 -1.76 -5.45
CA HIS A 50 18.09 -1.72 -4.53
C HIS A 50 19.35 -1.20 -5.23
N ASP A 51 20.08 -0.33 -4.55
CA ASP A 51 21.38 0.18 -4.99
C ASP A 51 22.25 0.49 -3.78
N ALA A 52 23.55 0.16 -3.85
CA ALA A 52 24.53 0.45 -2.81
C ALA A 52 24.08 0.14 -1.35
N GLY A 53 23.32 -0.93 -1.13
CA GLY A 53 22.84 -1.33 0.21
C GLY A 53 21.55 -0.63 0.67
N LYS A 54 20.90 0.15 -0.20
CA LYS A 54 19.72 0.96 0.12
C LYS A 54 18.53 0.62 -0.79
N ILE A 55 17.34 0.64 -0.22
CA ILE A 55 16.07 0.57 -0.95
C ILE A 55 15.71 1.96 -1.46
N HIS A 56 15.45 2.05 -2.76
CA HIS A 56 15.02 3.26 -3.47
C HIS A 56 13.55 3.19 -3.92
N GLY A 57 12.96 2.01 -3.88
CA GLY A 57 11.56 1.79 -4.17
C GLY A 57 11.13 0.36 -3.94
N ILE A 58 9.82 0.18 -3.77
CA ILE A 58 9.18 -1.08 -3.45
C ILE A 58 7.91 -1.25 -4.27
N LEU A 59 7.56 -2.50 -4.55
CA LEU A 59 6.28 -2.85 -5.15
C LEU A 59 5.84 -4.24 -4.66
N PRO A 60 4.84 -4.32 -3.76
CA PRO A 60 4.23 -5.60 -3.42
C PRO A 60 3.40 -6.11 -4.60
N LEU A 61 3.41 -7.42 -4.83
CA LEU A 61 2.55 -8.11 -5.81
C LEU A 61 2.05 -9.41 -5.21
N PHE A 62 0.78 -9.73 -5.45
CA PHE A 62 0.13 -10.97 -5.05
C PHE A 62 -0.52 -11.62 -6.27
N VAL A 63 -0.30 -12.92 -6.45
CA VAL A 63 -0.99 -13.72 -7.45
C VAL A 63 -2.23 -14.32 -6.79
N VAL A 64 -3.40 -13.82 -7.18
CA VAL A 64 -4.69 -14.18 -6.61
C VAL A 64 -5.48 -15.02 -7.62
N PRO A 65 -5.89 -16.25 -7.25
CA PRO A 65 -6.75 -17.07 -8.11
C PRO A 65 -8.15 -16.45 -8.24
N LYS A 66 -8.71 -16.50 -9.44
CA LYS A 66 -10.10 -16.12 -9.66
C LYS A 66 -11.03 -17.31 -9.36
N PRO A 67 -12.26 -17.06 -8.85
CA PRO A 67 -13.21 -18.13 -8.50
C PRO A 67 -13.62 -19.07 -9.64
N LEU A 68 -13.50 -18.64 -10.91
CA LEU A 68 -13.87 -19.44 -12.08
C LEU A 68 -12.64 -20.01 -12.79
N LYS A 69 -11.86 -19.15 -13.47
CA LYS A 69 -10.63 -19.52 -14.16
C LYS A 69 -9.71 -18.31 -14.28
N GLY A 70 -8.41 -18.56 -14.19
CA GLY A 70 -7.37 -17.54 -14.34
C GLY A 70 -6.91 -16.96 -13.01
N HIS A 71 -5.97 -16.03 -13.10
CA HIS A 71 -5.34 -15.38 -11.96
C HIS A 71 -5.21 -13.89 -12.25
N VAL A 72 -5.27 -13.07 -11.21
CA VAL A 72 -4.89 -11.66 -11.28
C VAL A 72 -3.62 -11.48 -10.47
N MET A 73 -2.68 -10.72 -11.00
CA MET A 73 -1.62 -10.16 -10.16
C MET A 73 -2.06 -8.78 -9.71
N VAL A 74 -2.18 -8.59 -8.40
CA VAL A 74 -2.61 -7.31 -7.82
C VAL A 74 -1.58 -6.85 -6.80
N SER A 75 -1.30 -5.55 -6.75
CA SER A 75 -0.28 -5.03 -5.84
C SER A 75 -0.61 -5.29 -4.37
N VAL A 76 -1.87 -5.09 -3.99
CA VAL A 76 -2.38 -5.50 -2.68
C VAL A 76 -3.84 -5.98 -2.70
N PRO A 77 -4.11 -7.24 -2.34
CA PRO A 77 -5.47 -7.73 -2.06
C PRO A 77 -6.04 -7.09 -0.79
N PHE A 78 -7.35 -6.81 -0.79
CA PHE A 78 -8.10 -6.23 0.34
C PHE A 78 -7.59 -4.87 0.86
N GLY A 79 -6.58 -4.29 0.20
CA GLY A 79 -6.09 -2.94 0.44
C GLY A 79 -6.54 -1.99 -0.66
N VAL A 80 -6.62 -0.71 -0.29
CA VAL A 80 -7.07 0.36 -1.20
C VAL A 80 -5.89 1.07 -1.87
N TYR A 81 -4.79 1.27 -1.11
CA TYR A 81 -3.56 1.88 -1.61
C TYR A 81 -2.35 1.09 -1.11
N GLY A 82 -1.70 0.38 -2.00
CA GLY A 82 -0.52 -0.45 -1.76
C GLY A 82 0.17 -0.72 -3.09
N GLY A 83 0.38 0.34 -3.87
CA GLY A 83 0.92 0.31 -5.21
C GLY A 83 2.44 0.33 -5.19
N VAL A 84 3.04 0.92 -6.23
CA VAL A 84 4.47 1.22 -6.22
C VAL A 84 4.73 2.43 -5.31
N ALA A 85 5.77 2.33 -4.48
CA ALA A 85 6.29 3.44 -3.68
C ALA A 85 7.78 3.57 -4.00
N SER A 86 8.22 4.73 -4.47
CA SER A 86 9.60 4.94 -4.92
C SER A 86 9.99 6.42 -4.86
N GLU A 87 11.29 6.68 -4.76
CA GLU A 87 11.81 8.05 -4.64
C GLU A 87 11.81 8.86 -5.94
N SER A 88 11.66 8.21 -7.11
CA SER A 88 11.66 8.89 -8.41
C SER A 88 10.82 8.17 -9.47
N PRO A 89 10.34 8.91 -10.50
CA PRO A 89 9.63 8.31 -11.63
C PRO A 89 10.45 7.27 -12.41
N GLU A 90 11.77 7.40 -12.42
CA GLU A 90 12.65 6.41 -13.08
C GLU A 90 12.62 5.07 -12.34
N VAL A 91 12.66 5.10 -11.00
CA VAL A 91 12.55 3.91 -10.16
C VAL A 91 11.16 3.29 -10.29
N THR A 92 10.10 4.11 -10.30
CA THR A 92 8.73 3.68 -10.61
C THR A 92 8.71 2.88 -11.90
N LYS A 93 9.23 3.45 -13.00
CA LYS A 93 9.22 2.81 -14.32
C LYS A 93 9.94 1.47 -14.33
N LYS A 94 11.10 1.37 -13.66
CA LYS A 94 11.87 0.11 -13.55
C LYS A 94 11.08 -0.96 -12.79
N LEU A 95 10.48 -0.63 -11.65
CA LEU A 95 9.64 -1.56 -10.87
C LEU A 95 8.42 -2.02 -11.68
N LEU A 96 7.73 -1.11 -12.35
CA LEU A 96 6.55 -1.43 -13.16
C LEU A 96 6.90 -2.30 -14.38
N ASN A 97 8.06 -2.11 -15.00
CA ASN A 97 8.51 -2.96 -16.10
C ASN A 97 8.75 -4.40 -15.65
N VAL A 98 9.47 -4.60 -14.53
CA VAL A 98 9.67 -5.95 -13.97
C VAL A 98 8.35 -6.58 -13.53
N ALA A 99 7.41 -5.80 -12.97
CA ALA A 99 6.08 -6.30 -12.66
C ALA A 99 5.31 -6.77 -13.90
N LYS A 100 5.46 -6.08 -15.05
CA LYS A 100 4.86 -6.49 -16.33
C LYS A 100 5.48 -7.79 -16.84
N GLU A 101 6.81 -7.94 -16.74
CA GLU A 101 7.52 -9.18 -17.10
C GLU A 101 7.03 -10.35 -16.23
N LEU A 102 6.96 -10.16 -14.92
CA LEU A 102 6.42 -11.16 -13.98
C LEU A 102 4.96 -11.53 -14.28
N ALA A 103 4.14 -10.58 -14.74
CA ALA A 103 2.75 -10.87 -15.11
C ALA A 103 2.70 -11.87 -16.28
N VAL A 104 3.55 -11.67 -17.29
CA VAL A 104 3.69 -12.56 -18.44
C VAL A 104 4.19 -13.94 -18.00
N GLU A 105 5.24 -13.99 -17.18
CA GLU A 105 5.82 -15.23 -16.67
C GLU A 105 4.84 -16.06 -15.83
N ASN A 106 4.06 -15.39 -14.98
CA ASN A 106 3.05 -16.03 -14.14
C ASN A 106 1.73 -16.30 -14.89
N LYS A 107 1.63 -15.93 -16.18
CA LYS A 107 0.47 -16.15 -17.05
C LYS A 107 -0.84 -15.65 -16.42
N VAL A 108 -0.79 -14.48 -15.79
CA VAL A 108 -1.97 -13.85 -15.20
C VAL A 108 -2.79 -13.15 -16.27
N ASP A 109 -4.10 -13.05 -16.09
CA ASP A 109 -4.98 -12.40 -17.06
C ASP A 109 -4.87 -10.87 -17.00
N SER A 110 -4.52 -10.33 -15.82
CA SER A 110 -4.38 -8.90 -15.59
C SER A 110 -3.38 -8.59 -14.47
N LEU A 111 -2.77 -7.42 -14.59
CA LEU A 111 -1.93 -6.79 -13.58
C LEU A 111 -2.63 -5.52 -13.09
N GLU A 112 -2.91 -5.43 -11.79
CA GLU A 112 -3.61 -4.31 -11.18
C GLU A 112 -2.76 -3.63 -10.10
N PHE A 113 -2.63 -2.31 -10.17
CA PHE A 113 -1.97 -1.50 -9.15
C PHE A 113 -3.02 -0.73 -8.33
N ARG A 114 -2.98 -0.90 -7.01
CA ARG A 114 -3.84 -0.17 -6.06
C ARG A 114 -3.10 1.07 -5.58
N GLN A 115 -3.31 2.21 -6.22
CA GLN A 115 -2.50 3.42 -6.01
C GLN A 115 -3.38 4.67 -5.90
N MET A 116 -2.88 5.69 -5.19
CA MET A 116 -3.60 6.95 -5.01
C MET A 116 -3.41 7.89 -6.20
N GLU A 117 -2.22 7.86 -6.82
CA GLU A 117 -1.86 8.67 -7.98
C GLU A 117 -1.66 7.79 -9.21
N LYS A 118 -1.98 8.33 -10.40
CA LYS A 118 -1.72 7.63 -11.66
C LYS A 118 -0.22 7.61 -11.95
N ASN A 119 0.32 6.42 -12.20
CA ASN A 119 1.73 6.24 -12.56
C ASN A 119 1.98 6.17 -14.07
N ASP A 120 0.96 5.88 -14.87
CA ASP A 120 1.05 5.76 -16.32
C ASP A 120 -0.31 6.13 -16.94
N GLU A 121 -0.34 7.23 -17.70
CA GLU A 121 -1.57 7.74 -18.32
C GLU A 121 -2.15 6.79 -19.37
N ALA A 122 -1.36 5.86 -19.89
CA ALA A 122 -1.84 4.87 -20.85
C ALA A 122 -2.62 3.73 -20.18
N LEU A 123 -2.55 3.57 -18.85
CA LEU A 123 -3.22 2.47 -18.15
C LEU A 123 -4.69 2.78 -17.85
N PRO A 124 -5.61 1.85 -18.16
CA PRO A 124 -7.00 1.97 -17.74
C PRO A 124 -7.10 2.14 -16.22
N THR A 125 -7.80 3.18 -15.77
CA THR A 125 -7.95 3.51 -14.35
C THR A 125 -9.41 3.38 -13.92
N LYS A 126 -9.65 2.86 -12.70
CA LYS A 126 -10.97 2.78 -12.07
C LYS A 126 -11.01 3.71 -10.86
N GLU A 127 -11.82 4.76 -10.92
CA GLU A 127 -11.99 5.73 -9.83
C GLU A 127 -13.08 5.26 -8.85
N LEU A 128 -12.76 4.23 -8.06
CA LEU A 128 -13.71 3.61 -7.13
C LEU A 128 -13.59 4.11 -5.68
N TYR A 129 -12.41 4.61 -5.29
CA TYR A 129 -12.08 4.85 -3.90
C TYR A 129 -11.74 6.32 -3.63
N PHE A 130 -12.38 6.88 -2.61
CA PHE A 130 -12.12 8.22 -2.10
C PHE A 130 -11.68 8.13 -0.65
N THR A 131 -10.59 8.81 -0.31
CA THR A 131 -10.04 8.81 1.05
C THR A 131 -9.96 10.21 1.60
N PHE A 132 -10.48 10.38 2.81
CA PHE A 132 -10.46 11.63 3.53
C PHE A 132 -9.33 11.58 4.55
N ILE A 133 -8.23 12.28 4.24
CA ILE A 133 -7.04 12.32 5.10
C ILE A 133 -7.07 13.60 5.91
N ARG A 134 -6.72 13.49 7.18
CA ARG A 134 -6.58 14.62 8.09
C ARG A 134 -5.33 14.42 8.93
N GLU A 135 -4.56 15.49 9.08
CA GLU A 135 -3.47 15.55 10.04
C GLU A 135 -3.97 15.32 11.47
N ILE A 136 -3.23 14.51 12.21
CA ILE A 136 -3.41 14.30 13.65
C ILE A 136 -2.26 15.03 14.35
N PHE A 137 -2.60 16.00 15.19
CA PHE A 137 -1.65 16.79 15.94
C PHE A 137 -1.22 16.08 17.23
N ASP A 138 -0.07 16.49 17.76
CA ASP A 138 0.46 16.08 19.06
C ASP A 138 -0.33 16.63 20.27
N CYS A 139 -1.26 17.55 20.03
CA CYS A 139 -2.05 18.23 21.04
C CYS A 139 -3.54 17.90 20.90
N GLU A 140 -4.13 17.34 21.95
CA GLU A 140 -5.56 16.99 22.00
C GLU A 140 -6.47 18.21 21.72
N GLU A 141 -6.16 19.37 22.29
CA GLU A 141 -6.96 20.58 22.09
C GLU A 141 -6.94 21.05 20.63
N LYS A 142 -5.77 20.94 19.96
CA LYS A 142 -5.64 21.23 18.53
C LYS A 142 -6.49 20.25 17.71
N ASN A 143 -6.38 18.95 17.98
CA ASN A 143 -7.20 17.93 17.32
C ASN A 143 -8.70 18.20 17.46
N MET A 144 -9.17 18.51 18.68
CA MET A 144 -10.56 18.82 18.92
C MET A 144 -10.99 20.09 18.18
N SER A 145 -10.21 21.16 18.23
CA SER A 145 -10.52 22.43 17.57
C SER A 145 -10.62 22.30 16.06
N ALA A 146 -9.85 21.38 15.49
CA ALA A 146 -9.81 21.10 14.07
C ALA A 146 -11.12 20.40 13.59
N ILE A 147 -11.85 19.69 14.46
CA ILE A 147 -13.16 19.10 14.13
C ILE A 147 -14.20 20.21 13.91
N PRO A 148 -15.03 20.18 12.85
CA PRO A 148 -16.01 21.23 12.62
C PRO A 148 -16.96 21.44 13.81
N ARG A 149 -17.39 22.69 14.03
CA ARG A 149 -18.08 23.15 15.25
C ARG A 149 -19.26 22.25 15.66
N LYS A 150 -20.06 21.80 14.69
CA LYS A 150 -21.25 20.96 14.95
C LYS A 150 -20.85 19.58 15.47
N GLN A 151 -19.89 18.91 14.83
CA GLN A 151 -19.37 17.60 15.23
C GLN A 151 -18.65 17.66 16.57
N ARG A 152 -17.82 18.69 16.79
CA ARG A 152 -17.15 18.92 18.07
C ARG A 152 -18.13 19.05 19.23
N ARG A 153 -19.27 19.74 19.04
CA ARG A 153 -20.35 19.83 20.04
C ARG A 153 -20.91 18.44 20.39
N MET A 154 -21.17 17.60 19.38
CA MET A 154 -21.70 16.25 19.61
C MET A 154 -20.71 15.34 20.35
N ILE A 155 -19.42 15.43 20.04
CA ILE A 155 -18.36 14.69 20.75
C ILE A 155 -18.33 15.09 22.23
N ARG A 156 -18.31 16.40 22.53
CA ARG A 156 -18.32 16.90 23.91
C ARG A 156 -19.58 16.46 24.67
N GLN A 157 -20.73 16.43 24.01
CA GLN A 157 -21.96 15.91 24.59
C GLN A 157 -21.84 14.42 24.92
N GLY A 158 -21.27 13.61 24.02
CA GLY A 158 -21.04 12.18 24.31
C GLY A 158 -20.18 11.99 25.55
N ILE A 159 -19.05 12.70 25.63
CA ILE A 159 -18.13 12.65 26.78
C ILE A 159 -18.83 13.09 28.07
N SER A 160 -19.63 14.18 28.04
CA SER A 160 -20.35 14.66 29.22
C SER A 160 -21.42 13.67 29.72
N HIS A 161 -21.88 12.74 28.88
CA HIS A 161 -22.80 11.66 29.24
C HIS A 161 -22.06 10.34 29.56
N GLY A 162 -20.74 10.37 29.74
CA GLY A 162 -19.94 9.22 30.14
C GLY A 162 -19.55 8.27 29.01
N LEU A 163 -19.65 8.67 27.74
CA LEU A 163 -19.16 7.87 26.62
C LEU A 163 -17.62 7.76 26.69
N GLN A 164 -17.12 6.52 26.73
CA GLN A 164 -15.68 6.20 26.81
C GLN A 164 -15.33 5.10 25.78
N SER A 165 -14.11 5.13 25.24
CA SER A 165 -13.55 3.99 24.51
C SER A 165 -13.10 2.91 25.50
N LYS A 166 -13.35 1.64 25.15
CA LYS A 166 -12.88 0.48 25.94
C LYS A 166 -11.42 0.19 25.71
#